data_AF-A0A026W051-F1
#
_entry.id   AF-A0A026W051-F1
#
_cell.length_a   1.000
_cell.length_b   1.000
_cell.length_c   1.000
_cell.angle_alpha   90.00
_cell.angle_beta   90.00
_cell.angle_gamma   90.00
#
_symmetry.space_group_name_H-M   'P 1'
#
loop_
_entity.id
_entity.type
_entity.pdbx_description
1 polymer ?
#
loop_
_entity_poly.entity_id
_entity_poly.type
_entity_poly.pdbx_seq_one_letter_code
_entity_poly.pdbx_strand_id
1 'polypeptide(L)'
;MLLAHGLRSGNISILDSKTIYIPNLHYDGGGPDAYFWVGNGTEPSHFGIKVPNEVGRSVEKHNHSAPLRGYQGEDIEIVLPGNLTVYDINWLAVWCVEYRHNFGHVLIPKDLDVPPALGQTKITTSSTPPNKQANNCKEMLQGRVQVQWQLMGEDVQIRVSGRIREDQYVAFGLSGKEGKAEMLGGDVVVIGYDNRTGKFIAEDYYMSDFAQCDGKRGVCPDKRVGGRNDAVFVHGERKNGITTVTYTRPLRTNEPVKDKMIPERETTVIAAIGPLNSQGEANAHERLDKTTEDIRIDFTSPRNVHDCTNSLYDIPDESELEPWTPAVITDADTFTARIGPTGAKRGYSRITGTPSWGIAWYINDLLIPEITVERGQTYTFIVEGGNDSSNSASSEGGFGQKSESEQMEQTVFAGVNYDSKGFPYPTAAGRYCEWIRNTVDNADNYETFKSFFQTLELKCDKGDPAKLEWTVQEDIPDLVYYQCYTHNHLGWKIHVVDAGGKGYLNIRYPEMC
;
A
#
# COMPACT_ATOMS: atom_id res chain seq x y z
N MET A 1 16.32 -30.83 41.37
CA MET A 1 15.36 -31.20 40.33
C MET A 1 16.18 -31.71 39.17
N LEU A 2 16.00 -32.96 38.71
CA LEU A 2 16.73 -33.47 37.53
C LEU A 2 16.16 -32.76 36.31
N LEU A 3 16.91 -31.78 35.81
CA LEU A 3 16.63 -31.05 34.58
C LEU A 3 16.90 -31.95 33.37
N ALA A 4 16.27 -31.64 32.23
CA ALA A 4 16.48 -32.42 31.01
C ALA A 4 17.96 -32.37 30.59
N HIS A 5 18.44 -33.44 29.94
CA HIS A 5 19.79 -33.50 29.38
C HIS A 5 20.95 -33.37 30.40
N GLY A 6 20.72 -33.79 31.65
CA GLY A 6 21.73 -33.74 32.71
C GLY A 6 22.18 -32.32 33.10
N LEU A 7 21.38 -31.31 32.73
CA LEU A 7 21.72 -29.90 32.93
C LEU A 7 21.84 -29.56 34.42
N ARG A 8 23.01 -29.09 34.85
CA ARG A 8 23.25 -28.58 36.21
C ARG A 8 24.44 -27.63 36.24
N SER A 9 24.45 -26.70 37.17
CA SER A 9 25.57 -25.79 37.42
C SER A 9 25.71 -25.52 38.91
N GLY A 10 26.81 -24.88 39.30
CA GLY A 10 26.89 -24.16 40.57
C GLY A 10 26.05 -22.87 40.55
N ASN A 11 26.18 -22.08 41.62
CA ASN A 11 25.46 -20.81 41.74
C ASN A 11 25.92 -19.80 40.69
N ILE A 12 24.97 -19.38 39.85
CA ILE A 12 25.20 -18.39 38.79
C ILE A 12 25.40 -17.01 39.42
N SER A 13 26.43 -16.29 38.96
CA SER A 13 26.78 -14.96 39.46
C SER A 13 26.72 -13.94 38.33
N ILE A 14 26.23 -12.75 38.62
CA ILE A 14 26.20 -11.64 37.65
C ILE A 14 27.39 -10.73 37.95
N LEU A 15 28.32 -10.63 37.00
CA LEU A 15 29.60 -9.94 37.21
C LEU A 15 29.49 -8.43 36.96
N ASP A 16 28.69 -8.04 35.96
CA ASP A 16 28.42 -6.65 35.60
C ASP A 16 27.05 -6.54 34.90
N SER A 17 26.71 -5.35 34.41
CA SER A 17 25.44 -5.09 33.70
C SER A 17 25.14 -6.00 32.49
N LYS A 18 26.11 -6.74 31.95
CA LYS A 18 25.98 -7.60 30.76
C LYS A 18 26.59 -8.99 30.90
N THR A 19 27.49 -9.21 31.84
CA THR A 19 28.24 -10.47 31.94
C THR A 19 27.68 -11.39 33.02
N ILE A 20 27.38 -12.63 32.65
CA ILE A 20 26.88 -13.68 33.55
C ILE A 20 27.90 -14.82 33.62
N TYR A 21 28.26 -15.20 34.84
CA TYR A 21 29.17 -16.30 35.15
C TYR A 21 28.40 -17.54 35.62
N ILE A 22 28.63 -18.67 34.95
CA ILE A 22 27.99 -19.96 35.19
C ILE A 22 29.07 -20.97 35.59
N PRO A 23 29.26 -21.25 36.89
CA PRO A 23 30.28 -22.19 37.33
C PRO A 23 29.83 -23.64 37.18
N ASN A 24 30.79 -24.55 36.95
CA ASN A 24 30.61 -26.00 37.00
C ASN A 24 29.44 -26.53 36.15
N LEU A 25 29.24 -25.96 34.97
CA LEU A 25 28.17 -26.34 34.03
C LEU A 25 28.38 -27.77 33.54
N HIS A 26 27.34 -28.58 33.67
CA HIS A 26 27.22 -29.89 33.05
C HIS A 26 26.00 -29.90 32.14
N TYR A 27 26.15 -30.47 30.95
CA TYR A 27 25.08 -30.69 29.97
C TYR A 27 25.54 -31.80 29.04
N ASP A 28 24.69 -32.78 28.74
CA ASP A 28 25.08 -33.97 27.98
C ASP A 28 25.27 -33.72 26.47
N GLY A 29 24.88 -32.54 25.95
CA GLY A 29 24.98 -32.19 24.54
C GLY A 29 23.92 -32.86 23.65
N GLY A 30 22.93 -33.54 24.24
CA GLY A 30 21.93 -34.34 23.53
C GLY A 30 20.81 -33.54 22.86
N GLY A 31 20.72 -32.24 23.10
CA GLY A 31 19.81 -31.34 22.38
C GLY A 31 20.37 -30.94 21.02
N PRO A 32 19.68 -31.25 19.91
CA PRO A 32 20.20 -30.98 18.56
C PRO A 32 20.34 -29.49 18.23
N ASP A 33 19.58 -28.62 18.92
CA ASP A 33 19.56 -27.18 18.67
C ASP A 33 19.39 -26.37 19.98
N ALA A 34 20.26 -26.66 20.96
CA ALA A 34 20.22 -26.05 22.30
C ALA A 34 21.13 -24.82 22.44
N TYR A 35 20.66 -23.78 23.13
CA TYR A 35 21.38 -22.50 23.31
C TYR A 35 21.22 -21.92 24.72
N PHE A 36 22.14 -21.04 25.11
CA PHE A 36 21.86 -20.07 26.17
C PHE A 36 20.78 -19.10 25.68
N TRP A 37 19.78 -18.88 26.51
CA TRP A 37 18.53 -18.23 26.13
C TRP A 37 18.08 -17.30 27.26
N VAL A 38 17.79 -16.04 26.96
CA VAL A 38 17.34 -15.08 27.98
C VAL A 38 16.07 -14.40 27.52
N GLY A 39 15.22 -13.98 28.45
CA GLY A 39 14.01 -13.28 28.04
C GLY A 39 13.28 -12.64 29.20
N ASN A 40 12.20 -11.95 28.87
CA ASN A 40 11.35 -11.23 29.79
C ASN A 40 10.06 -12.04 30.04
N GLY A 41 9.43 -11.87 31.20
CA GLY A 41 8.24 -12.63 31.61
C GLY A 41 8.49 -13.63 32.74
N THR A 42 7.46 -14.36 33.13
CA THR A 42 7.46 -15.21 34.33
C THR A 42 8.16 -16.56 34.14
N GLU A 43 8.21 -17.07 32.92
CA GLU A 43 8.86 -18.35 32.57
C GLU A 43 9.54 -18.29 31.19
N PRO A 44 10.54 -19.14 30.94
CA PRO A 44 11.16 -19.25 29.63
C PRO A 44 10.20 -19.70 28.56
N SER A 45 10.20 -18.96 27.45
CA SER A 45 9.39 -19.24 26.29
C SER A 45 10.24 -19.28 25.03
N HIS A 46 9.64 -19.73 23.94
CA HIS A 46 10.30 -19.72 22.64
C HIS A 46 10.62 -18.30 22.13
N PHE A 47 10.11 -17.24 22.77
CA PHE A 47 10.36 -15.83 22.44
C PHE A 47 11.59 -15.24 23.13
N GLY A 48 12.37 -16.04 23.86
CA GLY A 48 13.65 -15.57 24.38
C GLY A 48 14.68 -15.28 23.28
N ILE A 49 15.81 -14.75 23.72
CA ILE A 49 16.89 -14.22 22.91
C ILE A 49 18.08 -15.15 23.09
N LYS A 50 18.63 -15.62 21.97
CA LYS A 50 19.86 -16.41 21.92
C LYS A 50 21.04 -15.59 22.44
N VAL A 51 21.69 -16.08 23.49
CA VAL A 51 22.94 -15.52 23.97
C VAL A 51 24.09 -16.28 23.32
N PRO A 52 25.05 -15.58 22.67
CA PRO A 52 26.26 -16.21 22.15
C PRO A 52 26.95 -17.04 23.23
N ASN A 53 27.50 -18.18 22.84
CA ASN A 53 28.29 -19.03 23.71
C ASN A 53 29.63 -18.39 24.07
N GLU A 54 30.43 -19.11 24.88
CA GLU A 54 31.68 -18.68 25.52
C GLU A 54 32.50 -17.58 24.79
N VAL A 55 32.80 -16.49 25.51
CA VAL A 55 33.76 -15.48 25.06
C VAL A 55 35.18 -16.02 25.24
N GLY A 56 35.67 -16.74 24.23
CA GLY A 56 37.07 -16.89 23.88
C GLY A 56 38.06 -17.37 24.96
N ARG A 57 38.33 -18.68 24.99
CA ARG A 57 39.68 -19.19 25.29
C ARG A 57 40.11 -20.20 24.23
N SER A 58 40.83 -19.65 23.23
CA SER A 58 41.79 -20.29 22.31
C SER A 58 41.36 -21.56 21.56
N VAL A 59 41.46 -21.42 20.23
CA VAL A 59 41.43 -22.43 19.16
C VAL A 59 40.04 -22.60 18.53
N GLU A 60 39.96 -22.00 17.33
CA GLU A 60 38.95 -22.13 16.27
C GLU A 60 37.76 -21.17 16.24
N LYS A 61 37.76 -20.37 15.16
CA LYS A 61 36.66 -19.62 14.58
C LYS A 61 35.52 -20.56 14.18
N HIS A 62 34.78 -21.11 15.13
CA HIS A 62 33.55 -21.84 14.85
C HIS A 62 32.35 -21.19 15.53
N ASN A 63 31.71 -20.32 14.74
CA ASN A 63 30.26 -20.12 14.71
C ASN A 63 29.57 -19.83 16.06
N HIS A 64 29.49 -18.54 16.44
CA HIS A 64 28.68 -18.03 17.57
C HIS A 64 27.17 -18.35 17.46
N SER A 65 26.77 -19.05 16.40
CA SER A 65 25.43 -19.53 16.12
C SER A 65 25.28 -21.06 16.27
N ALA A 66 26.34 -21.81 16.60
CA ALA A 66 26.28 -23.27 16.73
C ALA A 66 25.62 -23.71 18.05
N PRO A 67 24.87 -24.83 18.05
CA PRO A 67 24.29 -25.40 19.27
C PRO A 67 25.33 -25.65 20.36
N LEU A 68 24.90 -25.57 21.62
CA LEU A 68 25.73 -25.90 22.78
C LEU A 68 26.26 -27.32 22.66
N ARG A 69 27.58 -27.45 22.79
CA ARG A 69 28.24 -28.75 22.97
C ARG A 69 27.95 -29.32 24.35
N GLY A 70 28.32 -30.58 24.58
CA GLY A 70 28.34 -31.14 25.93
C GLY A 70 29.37 -30.42 26.83
N TYR A 71 29.00 -30.22 28.10
CA TYR A 71 29.85 -29.67 29.16
C TYR A 71 29.99 -30.68 30.30
N GLN A 72 31.19 -30.83 30.85
CA GLN A 72 31.49 -31.77 31.95
C GLN A 72 32.18 -31.05 33.11
N GLY A 73 31.48 -30.08 33.72
CA GLY A 73 31.97 -29.33 34.87
C GLY A 73 32.87 -28.16 34.47
N GLU A 74 32.41 -27.33 33.54
CA GLU A 74 33.16 -26.19 33.00
C GLU A 74 32.59 -24.86 33.51
N ASP A 75 33.47 -23.87 33.72
CA ASP A 75 33.09 -22.52 34.09
C ASP A 75 32.92 -21.67 32.83
N ILE A 76 31.73 -21.10 32.64
CA ILE A 76 31.35 -20.39 31.43
C ILE A 76 31.02 -18.93 31.75
N GLU A 77 31.57 -18.01 30.96
CA GLU A 77 31.17 -16.60 30.94
C GLU A 77 30.42 -16.32 29.64
N ILE A 78 29.22 -15.77 29.77
CA ILE A 78 28.41 -15.30 28.65
C ILE A 78 28.19 -13.79 28.78
N VAL A 79 28.19 -13.11 27.63
CA VAL A 79 27.93 -11.68 27.54
C VAL A 79 26.62 -11.48 26.79
N LEU A 80 25.70 -10.73 27.42
CA LEU A 80 24.41 -10.43 26.81
C LEU A 80 24.58 -9.69 25.48
N PRO A 81 23.86 -10.10 24.42
CA PRO A 81 24.08 -9.57 23.08
C PRO A 81 23.50 -8.15 22.92
N GLY A 82 24.09 -7.39 22.01
CA GLY A 82 23.60 -6.07 21.64
C GLY A 82 23.61 -5.07 22.80
N ASN A 83 22.50 -4.35 22.98
CA ASN A 83 22.29 -3.38 24.06
C ASN A 83 21.64 -3.99 25.31
N LEU A 84 21.31 -5.30 25.31
CA LEU A 84 20.67 -5.95 26.45
C LEU A 84 21.56 -5.89 27.68
N THR A 85 20.92 -5.62 28.81
CA THR A 85 21.50 -5.68 30.14
C THR A 85 20.76 -6.69 31.00
N VAL A 86 21.34 -7.06 32.14
CA VAL A 86 20.72 -7.96 33.12
C VAL A 86 19.40 -7.40 33.66
N TYR A 87 19.20 -6.08 33.57
CA TYR A 87 17.96 -5.41 33.97
C TYR A 87 16.80 -5.67 32.99
N ASP A 88 17.12 -5.92 31.71
CA ASP A 88 16.15 -6.11 30.62
C ASP A 88 15.59 -7.55 30.55
N ILE A 89 16.16 -8.48 31.32
CA ILE A 89 15.80 -9.91 31.30
C ILE A 89 15.22 -10.35 32.66
N ASN A 90 14.36 -11.36 32.65
CA ASN A 90 13.77 -11.99 33.84
C ASN A 90 14.33 -13.37 34.13
N TRP A 91 14.89 -14.05 33.14
CA TRP A 91 15.37 -15.43 33.28
C TRP A 91 16.52 -15.72 32.31
N LEU A 92 17.36 -16.68 32.70
CA LEU A 92 18.39 -17.31 31.87
C LEU A 92 18.07 -18.80 31.81
N ALA A 93 18.03 -19.36 30.61
CA ALA A 93 17.69 -20.74 30.33
C ALA A 93 18.68 -21.40 29.38
N VAL A 94 18.69 -22.72 29.39
CA VAL A 94 19.13 -23.52 28.24
C VAL A 94 17.88 -23.98 27.51
N TRP A 95 17.74 -23.57 26.26
CA TRP A 95 16.54 -23.78 25.47
C TRP A 95 16.87 -24.50 24.16
N CYS A 96 16.12 -25.56 23.84
CA CYS A 96 16.17 -26.19 22.53
C CYS A 96 15.14 -25.55 21.60
N VAL A 97 15.63 -24.90 20.55
CA VAL A 97 14.80 -24.18 19.59
C VAL A 97 13.99 -25.16 18.74
N GLU A 98 14.62 -26.22 18.23
CA GLU A 98 13.98 -27.24 17.40
C GLU A 98 12.76 -27.88 18.08
N TYR A 99 12.90 -28.29 19.35
CA TYR A 99 11.81 -28.92 20.11
C TYR A 99 11.02 -27.96 20.99
N ARG A 100 11.32 -26.66 20.96
CA ARG A 100 10.70 -25.61 21.78
C ARG A 100 10.61 -26.00 23.26
N HIS A 101 11.69 -26.57 23.79
CA HIS A 101 11.69 -27.18 25.11
C HIS A 101 12.74 -26.51 26.01
N ASN A 102 12.29 -26.07 27.19
CA ASN A 102 13.15 -25.56 28.24
C ASN A 102 13.88 -26.72 28.93
N PHE A 103 15.19 -26.78 28.80
CA PHE A 103 15.98 -27.82 29.47
C PHE A 103 16.26 -27.46 30.92
N GLY A 104 16.19 -26.18 31.27
CA GLY A 104 16.28 -25.67 32.63
C GLY A 104 16.60 -24.19 32.62
N HIS A 105 16.19 -23.51 33.69
CA HIS A 105 16.34 -22.07 33.80
C HIS A 105 16.51 -21.58 35.23
N VAL A 106 16.97 -20.36 35.35
CA VAL A 106 17.00 -19.57 36.58
C VAL A 106 16.32 -18.23 36.35
N LEU A 107 15.70 -17.70 37.39
CA LEU A 107 15.16 -16.34 37.37
C LEU A 107 16.24 -15.35 37.78
N ILE A 108 16.26 -14.20 37.12
CA ILE A 108 17.15 -13.07 37.41
C ILE A 108 16.41 -12.12 38.38
N PRO A 109 16.95 -11.87 39.58
CA PRO A 109 16.37 -10.91 40.52
C PRO A 109 16.34 -9.50 39.89
N LYS A 110 15.30 -8.71 40.19
CA LYS A 110 15.20 -7.34 39.65
C LYS A 110 15.97 -6.29 40.45
N ASP A 111 16.30 -6.59 41.71
CA ASP A 111 17.03 -5.68 42.61
C ASP A 111 18.54 -6.00 42.62
N LEU A 112 19.16 -6.01 41.44
CA LEU A 112 20.60 -6.27 41.29
C LEU A 112 21.38 -4.96 41.34
N ASP A 113 22.35 -4.85 42.24
CA ASP A 113 23.32 -3.74 42.27
C ASP A 113 24.67 -4.25 41.75
N VAL A 114 24.84 -4.21 40.43
CA VAL A 114 26.04 -4.70 39.73
C VAL A 114 26.72 -3.59 38.96
N PRO A 115 28.07 -3.56 38.93
CA PRO A 115 28.80 -2.46 38.30
C PRO A 115 28.55 -2.39 36.78
N PRO A 116 28.68 -1.20 36.16
CA PRO A 116 28.61 -1.06 34.71
C PRO A 116 29.80 -1.79 34.04
N ALA A 117 29.56 -2.44 32.90
CA ALA A 117 30.60 -3.15 32.15
C ALA A 117 31.75 -2.19 31.73
N LEU A 118 32.95 -2.38 32.28
CA LEU A 118 34.11 -1.52 32.05
C LEU A 118 34.72 -1.79 30.66
N GLY A 119 34.59 -0.83 29.74
CA GLY A 119 35.19 -0.94 28.39
C GLY A 119 34.87 0.17 27.38
N GLN A 120 34.00 1.14 27.68
CA GLN A 120 33.66 2.22 26.75
C GLN A 120 33.52 3.58 27.45
N THR A 121 34.63 4.16 27.89
CA THR A 121 34.71 5.60 28.18
C THR A 121 35.91 6.21 27.46
N LYS A 122 35.69 6.74 26.26
CA LYS A 122 36.49 7.85 25.71
C LYS A 122 35.55 8.94 25.22
N ILE A 123 35.45 9.97 26.05
CA ILE A 123 34.86 11.27 25.76
C ILE A 123 35.83 12.00 24.82
N THR A 124 35.39 12.30 23.61
CA THR A 124 36.01 13.34 22.77
C THR A 124 34.91 14.22 22.19
N THR A 125 35.04 15.50 22.47
CA THR A 125 34.16 16.62 22.13
C THR A 125 33.98 16.83 20.62
N SER A 126 32.71 17.09 20.23
CA SER A 126 32.28 17.87 19.06
C SER A 126 32.88 17.54 17.69
N SER A 127 32.47 16.41 17.14
CA SER A 127 31.93 16.30 15.78
C SER A 127 31.24 14.94 15.67
N THR A 128 29.93 14.94 15.45
CA THR A 128 29.11 13.74 15.32
C THR A 128 29.61 12.87 14.17
N PRO A 129 30.03 11.60 14.39
CA PRO A 129 30.05 10.61 13.33
C PRO A 129 28.75 9.79 13.44
N PRO A 130 28.01 9.59 12.34
CA PRO A 130 26.66 9.06 12.38
C PRO A 130 26.65 7.60 12.82
N ASN A 131 25.61 7.25 13.58
CA ASN A 131 25.04 5.91 13.72
C ASN A 131 25.31 5.08 12.46
N LYS A 132 26.11 4.03 12.54
CA LYS A 132 26.09 2.96 11.53
C LYS A 132 24.87 2.09 11.80
N GLN A 133 23.69 2.67 11.52
CA GLN A 133 22.45 1.92 11.33
C GLN A 133 22.63 1.01 10.11
N ALA A 134 22.12 -0.22 10.21
CA ALA A 134 21.95 -1.11 9.07
C ALA A 134 20.91 -0.48 8.14
N ASN A 135 21.36 0.32 7.18
CA ASN A 135 20.48 1.07 6.28
C ASN A 135 20.15 0.22 5.06
N ASN A 136 19.35 -0.84 5.23
CA ASN A 136 18.80 -1.49 4.05
C ASN A 136 17.94 -0.49 3.30
N CYS A 137 18.19 -0.32 2.01
CA CYS A 137 17.44 0.60 1.19
C CYS A 137 17.39 0.12 -0.26
N LYS A 138 16.20 0.24 -0.87
CA LYS A 138 15.98 -0.04 -2.28
C LYS A 138 15.15 1.05 -2.94
N GLU A 139 15.58 1.45 -4.14
CA GLU A 139 14.86 2.40 -4.99
C GLU A 139 13.91 1.67 -5.93
N MET A 140 12.75 2.29 -6.18
CA MET A 140 11.71 1.81 -7.07
C MET A 140 11.14 2.99 -7.87
N LEU A 141 10.45 2.69 -8.98
CA LEU A 141 9.77 3.69 -9.81
C LEU A 141 10.71 4.81 -10.29
N GLN A 142 11.92 4.42 -10.74
CA GLN A 142 12.97 5.33 -11.22
C GLN A 142 13.40 6.33 -10.13
N GLY A 143 13.55 5.83 -8.90
CA GLY A 143 14.00 6.60 -7.74
C GLY A 143 12.89 7.37 -7.03
N ARG A 144 11.68 7.48 -7.61
CA ARG A 144 10.55 8.22 -7.00
C ARG A 144 10.06 7.63 -5.68
N VAL A 145 10.35 6.35 -5.43
CA VAL A 145 10.07 5.66 -4.17
C VAL A 145 11.35 5.05 -3.63
N GLN A 146 11.60 5.28 -2.35
CA GLN A 146 12.66 4.64 -1.57
C GLN A 146 12.06 3.87 -0.41
N VAL A 147 12.45 2.61 -0.29
CA VAL A 147 12.03 1.74 0.81
C VAL A 147 13.24 1.39 1.64
N GLN A 148 13.20 1.73 2.92
CA GLN A 148 14.17 1.32 3.92
C GLN A 148 13.53 0.30 4.84
N TRP A 149 14.30 -0.68 5.29
CA TRP A 149 13.79 -1.66 6.25
C TRP A 149 14.83 -2.11 7.26
N GLN A 150 14.34 -2.50 8.43
CA GLN A 150 15.14 -3.10 9.47
C GLN A 150 14.32 -4.15 10.19
N LEU A 151 14.91 -5.34 10.37
CA LEU A 151 14.32 -6.38 11.21
C LEU A 151 14.43 -5.99 12.69
N MET A 152 13.32 -6.03 13.40
CA MET A 152 13.18 -5.68 14.82
C MET A 152 12.47 -6.83 15.55
N GLY A 153 13.23 -7.88 15.89
CA GLY A 153 12.65 -9.09 16.48
C GLY A 153 11.84 -9.86 15.45
N GLU A 154 10.54 -10.06 15.72
CA GLU A 154 9.59 -10.73 14.81
C GLU A 154 8.89 -9.75 13.85
N ASP A 155 9.15 -8.45 13.98
CA ASP A 155 8.57 -7.42 13.13
C ASP A 155 9.62 -6.85 12.18
N VAL A 156 9.18 -6.40 11.02
CA VAL A 156 9.97 -5.57 10.11
C VAL A 156 9.50 -4.14 10.25
N GLN A 157 10.40 -3.23 10.62
CA GLN A 157 10.15 -1.80 10.50
C GLN A 157 10.48 -1.38 9.07
N ILE A 158 9.50 -0.78 8.40
CA ILE A 158 9.60 -0.33 7.01
C ILE A 158 9.38 1.17 6.98
N ARG A 159 10.28 1.90 6.34
CA ARG A 159 10.15 3.33 6.04
C ARG A 159 10.04 3.51 4.54
N VAL A 160 8.88 3.95 4.10
CA VAL A 160 8.59 4.26 2.70
C VAL A 160 8.65 5.77 2.53
N SER A 161 9.46 6.22 1.59
CA SER A 161 9.57 7.64 1.21
C SER A 161 9.25 7.80 -0.26
N GLY A 162 8.33 8.71 -0.59
CA GLY A 162 7.89 8.97 -1.95
C GLY A 162 7.84 10.45 -2.27
N ARG A 163 8.29 10.81 -3.48
CA ARG A 163 8.01 12.13 -4.06
C ARG A 163 6.56 12.13 -4.58
N ILE A 164 5.62 12.55 -3.75
CA ILE A 164 4.18 12.51 -4.04
C ILE A 164 3.47 13.80 -3.59
N ARG A 165 2.39 14.16 -4.27
CA ARG A 165 1.49 15.26 -3.85
C ARG A 165 0.63 14.85 -2.64
N GLU A 166 -0.15 15.80 -2.12
CA GLU A 166 -1.04 15.56 -0.97
C GLU A 166 -2.27 14.72 -1.32
N ASP A 167 -2.66 14.72 -2.60
CA ASP A 167 -3.76 13.92 -3.15
C ASP A 167 -3.31 12.52 -3.59
N GLN A 168 -2.10 12.08 -3.20
CA GLN A 168 -1.50 10.83 -3.68
C GLN A 168 -1.06 9.91 -2.55
N TYR A 169 -0.89 8.63 -2.88
CA TYR A 169 -0.37 7.58 -2.02
C TYR A 169 0.87 6.90 -2.65
N VAL A 170 1.61 6.18 -1.81
CA VAL A 170 2.53 5.12 -2.24
C VAL A 170 2.03 3.79 -1.67
N ALA A 171 1.86 2.78 -2.51
CA ALA A 171 1.65 1.41 -2.06
C ALA A 171 2.98 0.66 -2.12
N PHE A 172 3.29 -0.12 -1.09
CA PHE A 172 4.47 -1.00 -1.06
C PHE A 172 4.19 -2.28 -0.30
N GLY A 173 4.62 -3.42 -0.84
CA GLY A 173 4.56 -4.70 -0.15
C GLY A 173 4.84 -5.89 -1.04
N LEU A 174 4.30 -7.05 -0.66
CA LEU A 174 4.55 -8.33 -1.30
C LEU A 174 3.74 -8.47 -2.59
N SER A 175 4.39 -9.02 -3.62
CA SER A 175 3.74 -9.32 -4.89
C SER A 175 2.69 -10.42 -4.74
N GLY A 176 1.66 -10.35 -5.58
CA GLY A 176 0.68 -11.40 -5.80
C GLY A 176 1.31 -12.75 -6.16
N LYS A 177 2.44 -12.70 -6.87
CA LYS A 177 3.14 -13.87 -7.38
C LYS A 177 4.65 -13.67 -7.32
N GLU A 178 5.36 -14.71 -6.88
CA GLU A 178 6.81 -14.72 -6.86
C GLU A 178 7.40 -14.72 -8.28
N GLY A 179 8.46 -13.97 -8.49
CA GLY A 179 9.16 -13.83 -9.78
C GLY A 179 8.50 -12.88 -10.78
N LYS A 180 7.42 -12.17 -10.39
CA LYS A 180 6.67 -11.26 -11.26
C LYS A 180 6.04 -10.15 -10.44
N ALA A 181 6.13 -8.89 -10.89
CA ALA A 181 5.32 -7.81 -10.33
C ALA A 181 3.84 -8.05 -10.64
N GLU A 182 3.06 -8.48 -9.64
CA GLU A 182 1.66 -8.86 -9.79
C GLU A 182 0.82 -8.24 -8.68
N MET A 183 -0.18 -7.45 -9.07
CA MET A 183 -1.07 -6.75 -8.15
C MET A 183 -2.12 -7.70 -7.55
N LEU A 184 -2.73 -8.57 -8.37
CA LEU A 184 -3.76 -9.50 -7.89
C LEU A 184 -3.20 -10.48 -6.88
N GLY A 185 -3.84 -10.55 -5.71
CA GLY A 185 -3.39 -11.31 -4.57
C GLY A 185 -2.15 -10.73 -3.91
N GLY A 186 -1.71 -9.53 -4.28
CA GLY A 186 -0.66 -8.81 -3.58
C GLY A 186 -1.14 -8.31 -2.23
N ASP A 187 -0.18 -7.96 -1.38
CA ASP A 187 -0.39 -7.65 0.02
C ASP A 187 0.53 -6.48 0.39
N VAL A 188 -0.07 -5.29 0.47
CA VAL A 188 0.65 -4.02 0.44
C VAL A 188 0.14 -3.07 1.50
N VAL A 189 1.06 -2.26 2.04
CA VAL A 189 0.69 -1.13 2.87
C VAL A 189 0.63 0.11 2.01
N VAL A 190 -0.50 0.81 2.08
CA VAL A 190 -0.70 2.12 1.46
C VAL A 190 -0.31 3.19 2.47
N ILE A 191 0.61 4.06 2.05
CA ILE A 191 1.05 5.23 2.82
C ILE A 191 0.71 6.52 2.09
N GLY A 192 0.44 7.57 2.84
CA GLY A 192 0.04 8.86 2.29
C GLY A 192 -0.11 9.93 3.36
N TYR A 193 -0.60 11.09 2.97
CA TYR A 193 -0.92 12.18 3.88
C TYR A 193 -2.30 12.73 3.52
N ASP A 194 -3.26 12.61 4.45
CA ASP A 194 -4.57 13.23 4.29
C ASP A 194 -4.50 14.67 4.79
N ASN A 195 -4.50 15.62 3.85
CA ASN A 195 -4.40 17.04 4.18
C ASN A 195 -5.66 17.59 4.87
N ARG A 196 -6.80 16.91 4.74
CA ARG A 196 -8.08 17.32 5.31
C ARG A 196 -8.14 17.01 6.80
N THR A 197 -7.52 15.90 7.21
CA THR A 197 -7.40 15.50 8.62
C THR A 197 -6.06 15.84 9.25
N GLY A 198 -5.04 16.16 8.43
CA GLY A 198 -3.67 16.42 8.86
C GLY A 198 -2.93 15.17 9.34
N LYS A 199 -3.37 13.97 8.92
CA LYS A 199 -2.84 12.68 9.39
C LYS A 199 -2.10 11.93 8.28
N PHE A 200 -1.06 11.20 8.68
CA PHE A 200 -0.39 10.24 7.80
C PHE A 200 -1.18 8.93 7.78
N ILE A 201 -1.15 8.28 6.61
CA ILE A 201 -1.81 7.00 6.36
C ILE A 201 -0.75 5.91 6.39
N ALA A 202 -1.07 4.79 7.04
CA ALA A 202 -0.36 3.52 6.98
C ALA A 202 -1.40 2.42 7.19
N GLU A 203 -2.00 1.94 6.11
CA GLU A 203 -3.08 0.95 6.15
C GLU A 203 -2.70 -0.24 5.27
N ASP A 204 -2.88 -1.45 5.80
CA ASP A 204 -2.68 -2.70 5.06
C ASP A 204 -3.86 -3.00 4.13
N TYR A 205 -3.54 -3.53 2.95
CA TYR A 205 -4.48 -3.73 1.85
C TYR A 205 -4.40 -5.14 1.26
N TYR A 206 -5.56 -5.79 1.26
CA TYR A 206 -5.83 -6.98 0.46
C TYR A 206 -6.34 -6.64 -0.95
N MET A 207 -5.60 -7.09 -1.98
CA MET A 207 -5.93 -6.84 -3.39
C MET A 207 -6.52 -8.08 -4.06
N SER A 208 -7.84 -8.19 -4.03
CA SER A 208 -8.57 -9.33 -4.62
C SER A 208 -8.97 -9.15 -6.08
N ASP A 209 -9.01 -7.91 -6.55
CA ASP A 209 -9.35 -7.52 -7.93
C ASP A 209 -8.58 -6.24 -8.30
N PHE A 210 -8.58 -5.87 -9.58
CA PHE A 210 -8.01 -4.61 -10.06
C PHE A 210 -8.90 -3.40 -9.77
N ALA A 211 -10.19 -3.63 -9.48
CA ALA A 211 -11.16 -2.59 -9.15
C ALA A 211 -10.90 -1.98 -7.76
N GLN A 212 -11.37 -0.74 -7.54
CA GLN A 212 -11.37 -0.11 -6.20
C GLN A 212 -12.23 -0.90 -5.21
N CYS A 213 -11.96 -0.76 -3.91
CA CYS A 213 -12.64 -1.49 -2.86
C CYS A 213 -14.17 -1.33 -2.87
N ASP A 214 -14.91 -2.43 -3.02
CA ASP A 214 -16.37 -2.47 -2.87
C ASP A 214 -16.87 -2.74 -1.44
N GLY A 215 -15.94 -2.91 -0.51
CA GLY A 215 -16.22 -3.37 0.86
C GLY A 215 -16.21 -4.90 1.00
N LYS A 216 -16.01 -5.65 -0.07
CA LYS A 216 -15.88 -7.12 -0.11
C LYS A 216 -14.75 -7.59 -1.05
N ARG A 217 -14.60 -6.97 -2.21
CA ARG A 217 -13.66 -7.26 -3.30
C ARG A 217 -13.01 -5.98 -3.83
N GLY A 218 -11.97 -6.13 -4.65
CA GLY A 218 -11.14 -5.01 -5.14
C GLY A 218 -9.86 -4.82 -4.32
N VAL A 219 -9.31 -3.61 -4.41
CA VAL A 219 -8.16 -3.09 -3.65
C VAL A 219 -8.67 -2.47 -2.36
N CYS A 220 -8.76 -3.28 -1.30
CA CYS A 220 -9.42 -2.90 -0.06
C CYS A 220 -8.45 -2.75 1.10
N PRO A 221 -8.61 -1.73 1.96
CA PRO A 221 -8.07 -1.78 3.31
C PRO A 221 -8.62 -3.04 4.01
N ASP A 222 -7.78 -3.77 4.73
CA ASP A 222 -8.18 -5.06 5.31
C ASP A 222 -9.38 -4.94 6.26
N LYS A 223 -9.42 -3.86 7.03
CA LYS A 223 -10.54 -3.51 7.91
C LYS A 223 -11.90 -3.50 7.19
N ARG A 224 -11.94 -3.13 5.91
CA ARG A 224 -13.19 -3.09 5.13
C ARG A 224 -13.70 -4.47 4.74
N VAL A 225 -12.80 -5.44 4.60
CA VAL A 225 -13.13 -6.81 4.19
C VAL A 225 -13.06 -7.81 5.35
N GLY A 226 -13.13 -7.29 6.59
CA GLY A 226 -13.19 -8.07 7.82
C GLY A 226 -11.84 -8.53 8.37
N GLY A 227 -10.73 -8.06 7.81
CA GLY A 227 -9.37 -8.27 8.33
C GLY A 227 -8.93 -7.17 9.30
N ARG A 228 -7.69 -7.24 9.76
CA ARG A 228 -7.06 -6.20 10.59
C ARG A 228 -6.00 -5.44 9.80
N ASN A 229 -5.71 -4.22 10.24
CA ASN A 229 -4.55 -3.52 9.72
C ASN A 229 -3.32 -4.00 10.51
N ASP A 230 -2.44 -4.75 9.83
CA ASP A 230 -1.20 -5.26 10.40
C ASP A 230 -0.04 -4.25 10.33
N ALA A 231 -0.23 -3.13 9.63
CA ALA A 231 0.71 -2.03 9.59
C ALA A 231 0.50 -1.08 10.78
N VAL A 232 1.42 -1.12 11.74
CA VAL A 232 1.40 -0.22 12.90
C VAL A 232 2.22 1.02 12.59
N PHE A 233 1.53 2.17 12.48
CA PHE A 233 2.18 3.47 12.27
C PHE A 233 3.17 3.81 13.39
N VAL A 234 4.38 4.24 13.00
CA VAL A 234 5.45 4.67 13.93
C VAL A 234 5.72 6.16 13.78
N HIS A 235 5.91 6.63 12.55
CA HIS A 235 6.30 8.01 12.28
C HIS A 235 5.85 8.45 10.88
N GLY A 236 5.59 9.75 10.72
CA GLY A 236 5.25 10.36 9.44
C GLY A 236 5.83 11.76 9.36
N GLU A 237 6.44 12.07 8.23
CA GLU A 237 6.95 13.40 7.92
C GLU A 237 6.62 13.76 6.47
N ARG A 238 6.33 15.04 6.23
CA ARG A 238 6.17 15.58 4.89
C ARG A 238 7.00 16.84 4.79
N LYS A 239 7.91 16.88 3.81
CA LYS A 239 8.79 18.03 3.60
C LYS A 239 9.06 18.22 2.12
N ASN A 240 8.85 19.44 1.63
CA ASN A 240 9.10 19.84 0.25
C ASN A 240 8.52 18.87 -0.79
N GLY A 241 7.31 18.33 -0.55
CA GLY A 241 6.61 17.38 -1.43
C GLY A 241 7.09 15.92 -1.37
N ILE A 242 7.95 15.57 -0.41
CA ILE A 242 8.26 14.17 -0.10
C ILE A 242 7.42 13.79 1.12
N THR A 243 6.67 12.70 1.00
CA THR A 243 6.00 12.04 2.13
C THR A 243 6.80 10.82 2.53
N THR A 244 7.12 10.74 3.81
CA THR A 244 7.83 9.62 4.40
C THR A 244 7.00 9.08 5.55
N VAL A 245 6.72 7.78 5.51
CA VAL A 245 5.98 7.09 6.56
C VAL A 245 6.76 5.85 6.99
N THR A 246 6.90 5.69 8.30
CA THR A 246 7.47 4.52 8.94
C THR A 246 6.38 3.75 9.66
N TYR A 247 6.31 2.45 9.40
CA TYR A 247 5.41 1.53 10.08
C TYR A 247 6.14 0.22 10.41
N THR A 248 5.59 -0.56 11.34
CA THR A 248 6.04 -1.93 11.61
C THR A 248 5.00 -2.92 11.14
N ARG A 249 5.46 -4.06 10.62
CA ARG A 249 4.61 -5.16 10.18
C ARG A 249 5.20 -6.49 10.66
N PRO A 250 4.41 -7.43 11.19
CA PRO A 250 4.92 -8.71 11.64
C PRO A 250 5.42 -9.55 10.45
N LEU A 251 6.47 -10.36 10.66
CA LEU A 251 6.92 -11.34 9.65
C LEU A 251 5.85 -12.42 9.40
N ARG A 252 5.07 -12.74 10.44
CA ARG A 252 4.04 -13.78 10.43
C ARG A 252 2.68 -13.16 10.69
N THR A 253 1.76 -13.33 9.75
CA THR A 253 0.36 -12.94 9.91
C THR A 253 -0.41 -13.98 10.74
N ASN A 254 -1.43 -13.51 11.46
CA ASN A 254 -2.43 -14.34 12.11
C ASN A 254 -3.72 -14.51 11.25
N GLU A 255 -3.75 -13.93 10.06
CA GLU A 255 -4.88 -13.89 9.11
C GLU A 255 -4.45 -14.30 7.68
N PRO A 256 -4.01 -15.56 7.48
CA PRO A 256 -3.37 -16.02 6.23
C PRO A 256 -4.27 -16.04 4.98
N VAL A 257 -5.55 -15.67 5.13
CA VAL A 257 -6.49 -15.52 4.02
C VAL A 257 -6.37 -14.15 3.35
N LYS A 258 -6.04 -13.13 4.15
CA LYS A 258 -5.95 -11.73 3.70
C LYS A 258 -4.51 -11.27 3.59
N ASP A 259 -3.65 -11.76 4.48
CA ASP A 259 -2.27 -11.30 4.48
C ASP A 259 -1.32 -12.43 4.10
N LYS A 260 -0.15 -12.03 3.61
CA LYS A 260 0.96 -12.91 3.32
C LYS A 260 2.02 -12.78 4.40
N MET A 261 2.52 -13.93 4.83
CA MET A 261 3.73 -13.97 5.64
C MET A 261 4.90 -13.43 4.82
N ILE A 262 5.72 -12.58 5.43
CA ILE A 262 6.98 -12.10 4.84
C ILE A 262 7.96 -13.28 4.87
N PRO A 263 8.39 -13.82 3.72
CA PRO A 263 9.28 -14.97 3.68
C PRO A 263 10.67 -14.63 4.26
N GLU A 264 11.26 -15.58 4.99
CA GLU A 264 12.66 -15.53 5.45
C GLU A 264 13.64 -15.89 4.31
N ARG A 265 13.45 -15.26 3.13
CA ARG A 265 14.23 -15.43 1.90
C ARG A 265 13.96 -14.25 0.96
N GLU A 266 14.70 -14.19 -0.14
CA GLU A 266 14.34 -13.28 -1.24
C GLU A 266 12.90 -13.54 -1.71
N THR A 267 12.12 -12.46 -1.75
CA THR A 267 10.74 -12.44 -2.24
C THR A 267 10.49 -11.26 -3.15
N THR A 268 9.57 -11.42 -4.11
CA THR A 268 9.17 -10.34 -5.02
C THR A 268 8.27 -9.33 -4.31
N VAL A 269 8.64 -8.05 -4.42
CA VAL A 269 7.88 -6.91 -3.91
C VAL A 269 7.36 -6.05 -5.04
N ILE A 270 6.31 -5.28 -4.77
CA ILE A 270 5.70 -4.33 -5.71
C ILE A 270 5.56 -2.96 -5.05
N ALA A 271 5.58 -1.92 -5.88
CA ALA A 271 5.25 -0.57 -5.48
C ALA A 271 4.42 0.16 -6.53
N ALA A 272 3.60 1.11 -6.09
CA ALA A 272 2.84 1.99 -6.98
C ALA A 272 2.63 3.38 -6.36
N ILE A 273 2.46 4.39 -7.20
CA ILE A 273 2.00 5.74 -6.83
C ILE A 273 0.65 5.96 -7.50
N GLY A 274 -0.35 6.40 -6.75
CA GLY A 274 -1.66 6.70 -7.29
C GLY A 274 -2.36 7.81 -6.52
N PRO A 275 -3.50 8.31 -7.01
CA PRO A 275 -4.31 9.28 -6.30
C PRO A 275 -5.11 8.63 -5.16
N LEU A 276 -5.39 9.41 -4.11
CA LEU A 276 -6.31 9.05 -3.04
C LEU A 276 -7.75 9.42 -3.43
N ASN A 277 -8.74 8.60 -3.06
CA ASN A 277 -10.16 8.97 -3.18
C ASN A 277 -10.60 9.93 -2.06
N SER A 278 -11.88 10.31 -2.07
CA SER A 278 -12.51 11.13 -1.03
C SER A 278 -12.45 10.57 0.39
N GLN A 279 -12.22 9.26 0.53
CA GLN A 279 -12.10 8.56 1.82
C GLN A 279 -10.64 8.45 2.29
N GLY A 280 -9.67 8.93 1.51
CA GLY A 280 -8.24 8.72 1.81
C GLY A 280 -7.76 7.30 1.53
N GLU A 281 -8.46 6.58 0.65
CA GLU A 281 -8.11 5.23 0.20
C GLU A 281 -7.43 5.25 -1.19
N ALA A 282 -6.65 4.21 -1.49
CA ALA A 282 -6.01 4.05 -2.79
C ALA A 282 -7.02 3.99 -3.95
N ASN A 283 -6.84 4.85 -4.94
CA ASN A 283 -7.51 4.80 -6.24
C ASN A 283 -6.53 4.32 -7.34
N ALA A 284 -7.01 4.18 -8.58
CA ALA A 284 -6.24 3.63 -9.70
C ALA A 284 -4.96 4.44 -9.97
N HIS A 285 -3.81 3.76 -9.89
CA HIS A 285 -2.52 4.32 -10.31
C HIS A 285 -2.43 4.39 -11.84
N GLU A 286 -1.58 5.28 -12.36
CA GLU A 286 -1.29 5.32 -13.80
C GLU A 286 -0.42 4.14 -14.25
N ARG A 287 -0.47 3.82 -15.55
CA ARG A 287 0.24 2.64 -16.12
C ARG A 287 1.74 2.63 -15.85
N LEU A 288 2.38 3.81 -15.77
CA LEU A 288 3.82 3.98 -15.55
C LEU A 288 4.17 4.30 -14.08
N ASP A 289 3.17 4.44 -13.21
CA ASP A 289 3.36 4.75 -11.80
C ASP A 289 3.33 3.48 -10.95
N LYS A 290 3.81 2.36 -11.50
CA LYS A 290 3.92 1.07 -10.81
C LYS A 290 5.15 0.29 -11.26
N THR A 291 5.61 -0.62 -10.41
CA THR A 291 6.71 -1.54 -10.73
C THR A 291 6.25 -2.56 -11.77
N THR A 292 7.10 -2.85 -12.74
CA THR A 292 6.85 -3.86 -13.79
C THR A 292 7.88 -4.98 -13.79
N GLU A 293 9.04 -4.70 -13.23
CA GLU A 293 10.19 -5.54 -13.04
C GLU A 293 10.07 -6.39 -11.77
N ASP A 294 10.76 -7.54 -11.74
CA ASP A 294 10.86 -8.40 -10.56
C ASP A 294 11.87 -7.83 -9.57
N ILE A 295 11.40 -6.92 -8.70
CA ILE A 295 12.20 -6.40 -7.59
C ILE A 295 12.12 -7.39 -6.44
N ARG A 296 13.27 -7.87 -5.98
CA ARG A 296 13.35 -8.78 -4.83
C ARG A 296 14.00 -8.13 -3.62
N ILE A 297 13.45 -8.45 -2.46
CA ILE A 297 13.98 -8.07 -1.14
C ILE A 297 14.01 -9.31 -0.27
N ASP A 298 15.09 -9.48 0.50
CA ASP A 298 15.13 -10.36 1.65
C ASP A 298 15.13 -9.48 2.91
N PHE A 299 13.98 -9.40 3.57
CA PHE A 299 13.79 -8.56 4.76
C PHE A 299 14.57 -9.06 5.97
N THR A 300 15.00 -10.32 5.94
CA THR A 300 15.70 -11.02 7.04
C THR A 300 17.20 -11.12 6.82
N SER A 301 17.69 -10.68 5.65
CA SER A 301 19.09 -10.79 5.30
C SER A 301 19.97 -10.04 6.30
N PRO A 302 21.04 -10.67 6.81
CA PRO A 302 22.03 -9.96 7.63
C PRO A 302 22.96 -9.08 6.78
N ARG A 303 22.86 -9.14 5.45
CA ARG A 303 23.63 -8.30 4.54
C ARG A 303 22.90 -6.98 4.33
N ASN A 304 23.60 -5.87 4.54
CA ASN A 304 23.03 -4.56 4.24
C ASN A 304 22.88 -4.36 2.73
N VAL A 305 21.69 -3.99 2.30
CA VAL A 305 21.40 -3.55 0.92
C VAL A 305 21.49 -2.03 0.86
N HIS A 306 22.35 -1.47 0.01
CA HIS A 306 22.55 -0.02 -0.07
C HIS A 306 22.27 0.49 -1.49
N ASP A 307 21.10 0.14 -2.02
CA ASP A 307 20.72 0.41 -3.41
C ASP A 307 20.08 1.81 -3.58
N CYS A 308 19.87 2.55 -2.50
CA CYS A 308 19.43 3.94 -2.57
C CYS A 308 20.64 4.88 -2.67
N THR A 309 20.95 5.29 -3.89
CA THR A 309 22.08 6.17 -4.19
C THR A 309 21.64 7.58 -4.56
N ASN A 310 20.37 7.76 -4.93
CA ASN A 310 19.81 9.04 -5.34
C ASN A 310 19.11 9.74 -4.17
N SER A 311 19.06 11.06 -4.21
CA SER A 311 18.21 11.84 -3.29
C SER A 311 16.84 12.02 -3.91
N LEU A 312 15.78 11.75 -3.15
CA LEU A 312 14.40 12.09 -3.56
C LEU A 312 14.21 13.59 -3.82
N TYR A 313 15.07 14.44 -3.25
CA TYR A 313 15.05 15.90 -3.46
C TYR A 313 15.70 16.32 -4.78
N ASP A 314 16.49 15.45 -5.42
CA ASP A 314 17.10 15.73 -6.72
C ASP A 314 16.15 15.36 -7.88
N ILE A 315 15.05 14.67 -7.56
CA ILE A 315 14.00 14.37 -8.53
C ILE A 315 13.24 15.67 -8.80
N PRO A 316 13.20 16.13 -10.07
CA PRO A 316 12.52 17.36 -10.41
C PRO A 316 11.06 17.27 -9.98
N ASP A 317 10.51 18.44 -9.62
CA ASP A 317 9.07 18.56 -9.46
C ASP A 317 8.41 18.08 -10.74
N GLU A 318 7.39 17.24 -10.55
CA GLU A 318 6.59 16.77 -11.67
C GLU A 318 6.03 18.01 -12.37
N SER A 319 6.34 18.17 -13.66
CA SER A 319 5.87 19.33 -14.40
C SER A 319 4.36 19.40 -14.29
N GLU A 320 3.83 20.55 -13.87
CA GLU A 320 2.39 20.78 -13.89
C GLU A 320 1.95 20.83 -15.35
N LEU A 321 1.65 19.66 -15.90
CA LEU A 321 1.12 19.56 -17.25
C LEU A 321 -0.27 20.20 -17.23
N GLU A 322 -0.49 21.12 -18.16
CA GLU A 322 -1.82 21.68 -18.38
C GLU A 322 -2.79 20.59 -18.83
N PRO A 323 -4.01 20.54 -18.26
CA PRO A 323 -5.04 19.64 -18.74
C PRO A 323 -5.39 19.95 -20.20
N TRP A 324 -5.77 18.92 -20.96
CA TRP A 324 -6.36 19.14 -22.27
C TRP A 324 -7.68 19.90 -22.10
N THR A 325 -7.90 20.88 -22.97
CA THR A 325 -9.17 21.58 -23.04
C THR A 325 -10.31 20.58 -23.30
N PRO A 326 -11.31 20.48 -22.43
CA PRO A 326 -12.47 19.62 -22.66
C PRO A 326 -13.16 20.03 -23.96
N ALA A 327 -13.51 19.05 -24.79
CA ALA A 327 -14.29 19.33 -25.98
C ALA A 327 -15.73 19.70 -25.61
N VAL A 328 -16.40 20.47 -26.48
CA VAL A 328 -17.79 20.88 -26.28
C VAL A 328 -18.61 20.42 -27.48
N ILE A 329 -19.74 19.77 -27.25
CA ILE A 329 -20.68 19.35 -28.29
C ILE A 329 -21.98 20.15 -28.12
N THR A 330 -22.32 20.97 -29.12
CA THR A 330 -23.54 21.80 -29.10
C THR A 330 -24.52 21.48 -30.22
N ASP A 331 -24.09 20.73 -31.22
CA ASP A 331 -24.78 20.53 -32.50
C ASP A 331 -24.95 19.05 -32.85
N ALA A 332 -25.41 18.24 -31.88
CA ALA A 332 -25.70 16.83 -32.07
C ALA A 332 -27.00 16.43 -31.34
N ASP A 333 -27.82 15.60 -31.99
CA ASP A 333 -28.99 14.95 -31.40
C ASP A 333 -28.71 13.49 -30.99
N THR A 334 -27.62 12.92 -31.53
CA THR A 334 -27.22 11.54 -31.36
C THR A 334 -25.78 11.46 -30.86
N PHE A 335 -25.59 10.70 -29.78
CA PHE A 335 -24.32 10.52 -29.12
C PHE A 335 -23.94 9.04 -29.08
N THR A 336 -22.65 8.74 -29.24
CA THR A 336 -22.08 7.42 -29.01
C THR A 336 -21.29 7.46 -27.72
N ALA A 337 -21.56 6.56 -26.79
CA ALA A 337 -20.92 6.50 -25.47
C ALA A 337 -20.12 5.19 -25.34
N ARG A 338 -18.80 5.31 -25.20
CA ARG A 338 -17.84 4.20 -25.10
C ARG A 338 -16.88 4.41 -23.93
N ILE A 339 -16.18 3.36 -23.51
CA ILE A 339 -15.18 3.44 -22.44
C ILE A 339 -13.80 3.70 -23.04
N GLY A 340 -12.90 4.35 -22.30
CA GLY A 340 -11.51 4.52 -22.71
C GLY A 340 -10.61 5.05 -21.59
N PRO A 341 -9.32 5.24 -21.84
CA PRO A 341 -8.36 5.69 -20.85
C PRO A 341 -8.64 7.12 -20.37
N THR A 342 -8.27 7.42 -19.13
CA THR A 342 -8.50 8.72 -18.49
C THR A 342 -7.64 9.86 -19.02
N GLY A 343 -6.60 9.58 -19.81
CA GLY A 343 -5.69 10.63 -20.32
C GLY A 343 -4.62 11.09 -19.33
N ALA A 344 -4.32 10.28 -18.31
CA ALA A 344 -3.28 10.53 -17.30
C ALA A 344 -3.32 11.95 -16.70
N LYS A 345 -2.18 12.63 -16.61
CA LYS A 345 -2.07 13.95 -15.97
C LYS A 345 -2.54 15.11 -16.84
N ARG A 346 -3.11 14.83 -18.01
CA ARG A 346 -3.74 15.84 -18.88
C ARG A 346 -5.24 15.63 -19.04
N GLY A 347 -5.77 14.47 -18.65
CA GLY A 347 -7.16 14.12 -18.89
C GLY A 347 -8.06 14.25 -17.67
N TYR A 348 -8.94 13.26 -17.47
CA TYR A 348 -10.08 13.28 -16.56
C TYR A 348 -9.78 13.92 -15.20
N SER A 349 -8.78 13.44 -14.47
CA SER A 349 -8.57 13.88 -13.09
C SER A 349 -8.18 15.35 -12.98
N ARG A 350 -7.46 15.88 -13.98
CA ARG A 350 -7.05 17.29 -14.02
C ARG A 350 -8.12 18.20 -14.61
N ILE A 351 -8.94 17.66 -15.52
CA ILE A 351 -10.13 18.37 -16.04
C ILE A 351 -11.19 18.53 -14.96
N THR A 352 -11.44 17.46 -14.20
CA THR A 352 -12.56 17.40 -13.26
C THR A 352 -12.20 17.78 -11.83
N GLY A 353 -10.91 17.72 -11.49
CA GLY A 353 -10.43 17.81 -10.10
C GLY A 353 -10.76 16.58 -9.25
N THR A 354 -11.28 15.51 -9.85
CA THR A 354 -11.69 14.28 -9.16
C THR A 354 -10.96 13.06 -9.73
N PRO A 355 -10.45 12.14 -8.90
CA PRO A 355 -9.76 10.97 -9.38
C PRO A 355 -10.75 9.99 -10.03
N SER A 356 -10.34 9.38 -11.13
CA SER A 356 -11.12 8.40 -11.89
C SER A 356 -10.66 6.96 -11.62
N TRP A 357 -11.48 5.98 -12.00
CA TRP A 357 -11.25 4.54 -11.91
C TRP A 357 -10.21 4.00 -12.93
N GLY A 358 -9.44 4.86 -13.57
CA GLY A 358 -8.53 4.50 -14.67
C GLY A 358 -9.22 4.37 -16.03
N ILE A 359 -10.54 4.51 -16.08
CA ILE A 359 -11.36 4.59 -17.30
C ILE A 359 -12.33 5.77 -17.24
N ALA A 360 -12.71 6.31 -18.40
CA ALA A 360 -13.66 7.41 -18.53
C ALA A 360 -14.59 7.19 -19.73
N TRP A 361 -15.71 7.93 -19.76
CA TRP A 361 -16.62 8.01 -20.88
C TRP A 361 -16.00 8.79 -22.04
N TYR A 362 -16.09 8.21 -23.23
CA TYR A 362 -15.83 8.84 -24.51
C TYR A 362 -17.17 9.05 -25.21
N ILE A 363 -17.53 10.31 -25.40
CA ILE A 363 -18.77 10.69 -26.11
C ILE A 363 -18.41 11.23 -27.48
N ASN A 364 -18.91 10.59 -28.55
CA ASN A 364 -18.53 10.89 -29.92
C ASN A 364 -17.00 10.92 -30.10
N ASP A 365 -16.33 9.92 -29.50
CA ASP A 365 -14.88 9.72 -29.54
C ASP A 365 -14.05 10.86 -28.91
N LEU A 366 -14.70 11.71 -28.10
CA LEU A 366 -14.07 12.76 -27.30
C LEU A 366 -14.03 12.32 -25.83
N LEU A 367 -12.90 12.55 -25.15
CA LEU A 367 -12.76 12.31 -23.72
C LEU A 367 -13.65 13.30 -22.94
N ILE A 368 -14.66 12.76 -22.24
CA ILE A 368 -15.59 13.49 -21.35
C ILE A 368 -15.98 14.92 -21.81
N PRO A 369 -16.51 15.11 -23.03
CA PRO A 369 -16.89 16.43 -23.51
C PRO A 369 -18.03 17.03 -22.67
N GLU A 370 -18.11 18.35 -22.63
CA GLU A 370 -19.31 19.04 -22.16
C GLU A 370 -20.36 19.03 -23.28
N ILE A 371 -21.56 18.56 -22.97
CA ILE A 371 -22.65 18.45 -23.94
C ILE A 371 -23.64 19.58 -23.69
N THR A 372 -24.18 20.19 -24.74
CA THR A 372 -25.32 21.12 -24.61
C THR A 372 -26.57 20.50 -25.23
N VAL A 373 -27.67 20.52 -24.47
CA VAL A 373 -28.98 20.02 -24.89
C VAL A 373 -30.05 21.08 -24.67
N GLU A 374 -31.12 21.03 -25.47
CA GLU A 374 -32.23 21.98 -25.42
C GLU A 374 -33.46 21.35 -24.76
N ARG A 375 -34.15 22.11 -23.90
CA ARG A 375 -35.45 21.74 -23.33
C ARG A 375 -36.48 21.48 -24.43
N GLY A 376 -37.32 20.47 -24.23
CA GLY A 376 -38.34 20.03 -25.17
C GLY A 376 -37.83 19.12 -26.31
N GLN A 377 -36.52 18.93 -26.45
CA GLN A 377 -35.92 18.09 -27.49
C GLN A 377 -35.60 16.67 -26.99
N THR A 378 -35.69 15.70 -27.89
CA THR A 378 -35.27 14.30 -27.64
C THR A 378 -33.89 14.04 -28.22
N TYR A 379 -33.03 13.43 -27.42
CA TYR A 379 -31.66 13.04 -27.75
C TYR A 379 -31.49 11.52 -27.63
N THR A 380 -30.63 10.94 -28.47
CA THR A 380 -30.34 9.50 -28.47
C THR A 380 -28.90 9.23 -28.07
N PHE A 381 -28.69 8.39 -27.07
CA PHE A 381 -27.37 7.89 -26.68
C PHE A 381 -27.27 6.41 -27.06
N ILE A 382 -26.28 6.09 -27.89
CA ILE A 382 -25.89 4.73 -28.25
C ILE A 382 -24.83 4.30 -27.24
N VAL A 383 -25.19 3.44 -26.29
CA VAL A 383 -24.38 3.09 -25.13
C VAL A 383 -23.69 1.75 -25.35
N GLU A 384 -22.36 1.77 -25.27
CA GLU A 384 -21.47 0.61 -25.43
C GLU A 384 -20.53 0.45 -24.22
N GLY A 385 -21.07 0.60 -23.00
CA GLY A 385 -20.32 0.52 -21.74
C GLY A 385 -20.24 -0.87 -21.09
N GLY A 386 -20.82 -1.89 -21.72
CA GLY A 386 -20.94 -3.24 -21.17
C GLY A 386 -22.25 -3.50 -20.42
N ASN A 387 -22.58 -4.79 -20.31
CA ASN A 387 -23.78 -5.30 -19.64
C ASN A 387 -23.45 -6.46 -18.68
N ASP A 388 -22.20 -6.54 -18.23
CA ASP A 388 -21.77 -7.61 -17.33
C ASP A 388 -22.09 -7.25 -15.87
N SER A 389 -23.06 -7.96 -15.30
CA SER A 389 -23.44 -7.84 -13.89
C SER A 389 -22.32 -8.16 -12.89
N SER A 390 -21.25 -8.84 -13.33
CA SER A 390 -20.11 -9.19 -12.48
C SER A 390 -19.13 -8.03 -12.25
N ASN A 391 -19.17 -6.98 -13.08
CA ASN A 391 -18.39 -5.74 -12.91
C ASN A 391 -19.12 -4.75 -12.00
N SER A 392 -19.50 -5.22 -10.81
CA SER A 392 -20.10 -4.39 -9.76
C SER A 392 -19.01 -3.51 -9.14
N ALA A 393 -19.20 -2.19 -9.14
CA ALA A 393 -18.33 -1.28 -8.41
C ALA A 393 -18.80 -1.09 -6.96
N SER A 394 -18.04 -0.31 -6.21
CA SER A 394 -18.09 -0.20 -4.75
C SER A 394 -19.32 0.43 -4.14
N SER A 395 -19.39 0.48 -2.81
CA SER A 395 -20.31 1.36 -2.08
C SER A 395 -20.17 2.85 -2.46
N GLU A 396 -19.04 3.24 -3.06
CA GLU A 396 -18.82 4.54 -3.73
C GLU A 396 -18.97 4.44 -5.26
N GLY A 397 -19.66 3.41 -5.75
CA GLY A 397 -19.99 3.22 -7.14
C GLY A 397 -21.04 4.22 -7.61
N GLY A 398 -21.38 4.10 -8.88
CA GLY A 398 -22.45 4.87 -9.51
C GLY A 398 -23.80 4.62 -8.85
N PHE A 399 -24.85 5.22 -9.41
CA PHE A 399 -26.21 5.20 -8.83
C PHE A 399 -26.66 3.81 -8.34
N GLY A 400 -26.35 2.74 -9.08
CA GLY A 400 -26.78 1.38 -8.74
C GLY A 400 -26.12 0.75 -7.52
N GLN A 401 -25.06 1.34 -6.96
CA GLN A 401 -24.33 0.80 -5.81
C GLN A 401 -24.49 1.63 -4.53
N LYS A 402 -25.18 2.78 -4.64
CA LYS A 402 -25.50 3.65 -3.51
C LYS A 402 -26.58 3.04 -2.62
N SER A 403 -26.55 3.37 -1.32
CA SER A 403 -27.64 3.01 -0.41
C SER A 403 -28.95 3.69 -0.80
N GLU A 404 -30.10 3.16 -0.35
CA GLU A 404 -31.41 3.76 -0.65
C GLU A 404 -31.48 5.25 -0.25
N SER A 405 -30.92 5.62 0.90
CA SER A 405 -30.86 7.01 1.35
C SER A 405 -30.02 7.90 0.43
N GLU A 406 -28.87 7.40 -0.06
CA GLU A 406 -28.00 8.16 -0.97
C GLU A 406 -28.60 8.25 -2.38
N GLN A 407 -29.36 7.24 -2.82
CA GLN A 407 -30.11 7.30 -4.07
C GLN A 407 -31.22 8.36 -3.98
N MET A 408 -31.89 8.50 -2.83
CA MET A 408 -32.91 9.53 -2.61
C MET A 408 -32.36 10.97 -2.65
N GLU A 409 -31.05 11.15 -2.42
CA GLU A 409 -30.39 12.45 -2.54
C GLU A 409 -30.05 12.82 -4.00
N GLN A 410 -30.21 11.89 -4.94
CA GLN A 410 -29.89 12.08 -6.36
C GLN A 410 -31.15 12.03 -7.22
N THR A 411 -31.28 13.00 -8.12
CA THR A 411 -32.34 12.98 -9.14
C THR A 411 -31.81 12.39 -10.43
N VAL A 412 -32.42 11.29 -10.89
CA VAL A 412 -32.09 10.68 -12.17
C VAL A 412 -33.08 11.13 -13.24
N PHE A 413 -32.56 11.73 -14.31
CA PHE A 413 -33.38 12.26 -15.40
C PHE A 413 -33.54 11.30 -16.59
N ALA A 414 -32.67 10.30 -16.72
CA ALA A 414 -32.71 9.26 -17.75
C ALA A 414 -31.80 8.07 -17.38
N GLY A 415 -31.99 6.93 -18.05
CA GLY A 415 -31.03 5.81 -18.02
C GLY A 415 -31.20 4.81 -16.88
N VAL A 416 -32.14 5.04 -15.95
CA VAL A 416 -32.44 4.15 -14.82
C VAL A 416 -33.95 3.91 -14.71
N ASN A 417 -34.35 2.69 -14.41
CA ASN A 417 -35.72 2.34 -14.06
C ASN A 417 -35.72 1.43 -12.82
N TYR A 418 -36.89 1.19 -12.24
CA TYR A 418 -37.03 0.41 -11.01
C TYR A 418 -37.85 -0.84 -11.27
N ASP A 419 -37.41 -1.96 -10.71
CA ASP A 419 -38.16 -3.22 -10.80
C ASP A 419 -39.38 -3.22 -9.86
N SER A 420 -40.17 -4.31 -9.91
CA SER A 420 -41.36 -4.47 -9.05
C SER A 420 -41.09 -4.43 -7.53
N LYS A 421 -39.82 -4.61 -7.13
CA LYS A 421 -39.38 -4.62 -5.73
C LYS A 421 -38.71 -3.29 -5.33
N GLY A 422 -38.64 -2.32 -6.25
CA GLY A 422 -38.02 -1.03 -6.03
C GLY A 422 -36.51 -1.01 -6.22
N PHE A 423 -35.90 -2.05 -6.79
CA PHE A 423 -34.46 -2.03 -7.08
C PHE A 423 -34.19 -1.30 -8.40
N PRO A 424 -33.26 -0.32 -8.42
CA PRO A 424 -32.90 0.35 -9.66
C PRO A 424 -32.13 -0.60 -10.59
N TYR A 425 -32.29 -0.39 -11.89
CA TYR A 425 -31.52 -1.05 -12.94
C TYR A 425 -31.31 -0.11 -14.14
N PRO A 426 -30.19 -0.26 -14.89
CA PRO A 426 -29.93 0.60 -16.04
C PRO A 426 -30.85 0.22 -17.22
N THR A 427 -31.43 1.21 -17.90
CA THR A 427 -32.30 0.97 -19.07
C THR A 427 -31.52 0.80 -20.36
N ALA A 428 -30.25 1.20 -20.39
CA ALA A 428 -29.37 1.09 -21.54
C ALA A 428 -28.01 0.50 -21.14
N ALA A 429 -27.89 -0.82 -21.24
CA ALA A 429 -26.66 -1.57 -21.04
C ALA A 429 -26.36 -2.37 -22.31
N GLY A 430 -25.45 -1.85 -23.14
CA GLY A 430 -25.07 -2.44 -24.43
C GLY A 430 -23.83 -3.32 -24.35
N ARG A 431 -23.35 -3.79 -25.51
CA ARG A 431 -22.04 -4.46 -25.62
C ARG A 431 -20.92 -3.60 -25.03
N TYR A 432 -19.84 -4.22 -24.60
CA TYR A 432 -18.65 -3.51 -24.12
C TYR A 432 -17.76 -3.08 -25.28
N CYS A 433 -17.49 -1.79 -25.38
CA CYS A 433 -16.51 -1.23 -26.32
C CYS A 433 -15.56 -0.28 -25.58
N GLU A 434 -14.26 -0.53 -25.72
CA GLU A 434 -13.21 0.25 -25.07
C GLU A 434 -12.16 0.73 -26.07
N TRP A 435 -11.86 2.02 -26.03
CA TRP A 435 -10.66 2.59 -26.65
C TRP A 435 -9.44 2.15 -25.86
N ILE A 436 -8.59 1.31 -26.43
CA ILE A 436 -7.40 0.80 -25.75
C ILE A 436 -6.12 1.40 -26.37
N ARG A 437 -5.07 1.49 -25.56
CA ARG A 437 -3.77 2.02 -26.02
C ARG A 437 -2.96 0.94 -26.72
N ASN A 438 -2.46 1.23 -27.93
CA ASN A 438 -1.57 0.34 -28.65
C ASN A 438 -0.07 0.64 -28.44
N THR A 439 0.24 1.83 -27.92
CA THR A 439 1.61 2.29 -27.68
C THR A 439 1.98 2.27 -26.20
N VAL A 440 3.26 2.02 -25.91
CA VAL A 440 3.82 1.93 -24.54
C VAL A 440 4.24 3.30 -23.99
N ASP A 441 3.97 4.39 -24.69
CA ASP A 441 4.32 5.75 -24.24
C ASP A 441 3.38 6.32 -23.17
N ASN A 442 3.64 7.50 -22.63
CA ASN A 442 2.77 8.14 -21.65
C ASN A 442 1.76 9.09 -22.33
N ALA A 443 0.51 9.14 -21.88
CA ALA A 443 -0.47 10.10 -22.38
C ALA A 443 -0.02 11.55 -22.12
N ASP A 444 0.75 11.76 -21.05
CA ASP A 444 1.42 13.02 -20.68
C ASP A 444 2.28 13.62 -21.81
N ASN A 445 2.78 12.77 -22.73
CA ASN A 445 3.64 13.18 -23.85
C ASN A 445 2.89 13.88 -24.99
N TYR A 446 1.55 13.89 -24.97
CA TYR A 446 0.72 14.45 -26.03
C TYR A 446 0.18 15.83 -25.63
N GLU A 447 0.54 16.84 -26.42
CA GLU A 447 0.09 18.22 -26.18
C GLU A 447 -1.44 18.39 -26.32
N THR A 448 -2.08 17.59 -27.18
CA THR A 448 -3.53 17.65 -27.43
C THR A 448 -4.18 16.29 -27.28
N PHE A 449 -5.44 16.26 -26.85
CA PHE A 449 -6.23 15.02 -26.83
C PHE A 449 -6.32 14.37 -28.22
N LYS A 450 -6.42 15.17 -29.29
CA LYS A 450 -6.53 14.66 -30.67
C LYS A 450 -5.32 13.82 -31.08
N SER A 451 -4.10 14.25 -30.75
CA SER A 451 -2.89 13.47 -31.05
C SER A 451 -2.78 12.23 -30.18
N PHE A 452 -3.22 12.31 -28.92
CA PHE A 452 -3.31 11.13 -28.05
C PHE A 452 -4.32 10.10 -28.60
N PHE A 453 -5.51 10.55 -29.00
CA PHE A 453 -6.60 9.70 -29.50
C PHE A 453 -6.21 8.87 -30.73
N GLN A 454 -5.34 9.40 -31.59
CA GLN A 454 -4.81 8.69 -32.76
C GLN A 454 -3.99 7.43 -32.40
N THR A 455 -3.59 7.28 -31.13
CA THR A 455 -2.87 6.09 -30.64
C THR A 455 -3.76 5.01 -30.08
N LEU A 456 -5.08 5.27 -30.01
CA LEU A 456 -6.06 4.37 -29.47
C LEU A 456 -6.67 3.50 -30.57
N GLU A 457 -7.01 2.27 -30.22
CA GLU A 457 -7.77 1.34 -31.06
C GLU A 457 -9.03 0.93 -30.33
N LEU A 458 -10.16 0.96 -31.03
CA LEU A 458 -11.43 0.52 -30.46
C LEU A 458 -11.52 -0.99 -30.48
N LYS A 459 -11.72 -1.60 -29.32
CA LYS A 459 -12.03 -3.02 -29.18
C LYS A 459 -13.42 -3.19 -28.60
N CYS A 460 -14.21 -4.04 -29.26
CA CYS A 460 -15.58 -4.31 -28.87
C CYS A 460 -15.82 -5.81 -28.71
N ASP A 461 -16.56 -6.15 -27.66
CA ASP A 461 -17.10 -7.49 -27.47
C ASP A 461 -18.23 -7.78 -28.47
N LYS A 462 -18.56 -9.06 -28.61
CA LYS A 462 -19.72 -9.48 -29.39
C LYS A 462 -20.99 -9.03 -28.69
N GLY A 463 -21.94 -8.52 -29.46
CA GLY A 463 -23.25 -8.08 -28.98
C GLY A 463 -23.69 -6.83 -29.71
N ASP A 464 -24.83 -6.30 -29.26
CA ASP A 464 -25.44 -5.10 -29.82
C ASP A 464 -25.28 -3.91 -28.86
N PRO A 465 -25.13 -2.68 -29.38
CA PRO A 465 -25.20 -1.47 -28.55
C PRO A 465 -26.61 -1.30 -27.96
N ALA A 466 -26.71 -0.65 -26.80
CA ALA A 466 -28.00 -0.24 -26.25
C ALA A 466 -28.35 1.18 -26.70
N LYS A 467 -29.64 1.51 -26.73
CA LYS A 467 -30.13 2.86 -27.01
C LYS A 467 -30.82 3.44 -25.78
N LEU A 468 -30.44 4.65 -25.41
CA LEU A 468 -31.11 5.48 -24.43
C LEU A 468 -31.68 6.71 -25.14
N GLU A 469 -32.99 6.82 -25.16
CA GLU A 469 -33.67 8.03 -25.63
C GLU A 469 -34.02 8.89 -24.41
N TRP A 470 -33.64 10.16 -24.46
CA TRP A 470 -33.90 11.12 -23.39
C TRP A 470 -34.57 12.37 -23.96
N THR A 471 -35.80 12.62 -23.52
CA THR A 471 -36.51 13.88 -23.79
C THR A 471 -36.28 14.84 -22.63
N VAL A 472 -35.60 15.95 -22.90
CA VAL A 472 -35.26 16.96 -21.90
C VAL A 472 -36.52 17.72 -21.51
N GLN A 473 -37.01 17.51 -20.29
CA GLN A 473 -38.20 18.21 -19.78
C GLN A 473 -37.88 19.66 -19.42
N GLU A 474 -38.91 20.50 -19.32
CA GLU A 474 -38.77 21.92 -19.01
C GLU A 474 -38.22 22.19 -17.59
N ASP A 475 -38.47 21.28 -16.65
CA ASP A 475 -38.07 21.37 -15.25
C ASP A 475 -36.65 20.86 -14.97
N ILE A 476 -35.94 20.36 -15.99
CA ILE A 476 -34.56 19.91 -15.85
C ILE A 476 -33.65 21.11 -15.52
N PRO A 477 -32.76 21.02 -14.52
CA PRO A 477 -31.82 22.09 -14.19
C PRO A 477 -30.86 22.44 -15.34
N ASP A 478 -30.33 23.66 -15.36
CA ASP A 478 -29.38 24.15 -16.37
C ASP A 478 -28.07 23.34 -16.45
N LEU A 479 -27.74 22.60 -15.40
CA LEU A 479 -26.57 21.73 -15.34
C LEU A 479 -26.95 20.37 -14.75
N VAL A 480 -26.72 19.32 -15.53
CA VAL A 480 -26.81 17.92 -15.11
C VAL A 480 -25.54 17.17 -15.49
N TYR A 481 -25.43 15.89 -15.12
CA TYR A 481 -24.23 15.09 -15.38
C TYR A 481 -24.60 13.76 -16.02
N TYR A 482 -23.81 13.32 -17.00
CA TYR A 482 -23.83 11.93 -17.46
C TYR A 482 -22.80 11.14 -16.67
N GLN A 483 -23.16 9.95 -16.20
CA GLN A 483 -22.28 9.09 -15.40
C GLN A 483 -22.51 7.62 -15.71
N CYS A 484 -21.57 6.77 -15.30
CA CYS A 484 -21.76 5.33 -15.34
C CYS A 484 -22.72 4.90 -14.22
N TYR A 485 -23.59 3.92 -14.51
CA TYR A 485 -24.52 3.38 -13.53
C TYR A 485 -23.82 2.66 -12.38
N THR A 486 -22.73 1.95 -12.66
CA THR A 486 -21.99 1.15 -11.69
C THR A 486 -20.81 1.89 -11.07
N HIS A 487 -20.14 2.80 -11.78
CA HIS A 487 -18.94 3.49 -11.30
C HIS A 487 -19.13 5.02 -11.22
N ASN A 488 -18.67 5.66 -10.15
CA ASN A 488 -18.61 7.11 -10.07
C ASN A 488 -17.44 7.68 -10.87
N HIS A 489 -17.51 8.97 -11.22
CA HIS A 489 -16.39 9.70 -11.81
C HIS A 489 -15.90 9.13 -13.16
N LEU A 490 -16.84 8.77 -14.03
CA LEU A 490 -16.54 8.35 -15.41
C LEU A 490 -17.00 9.38 -16.45
N GLY A 491 -18.03 10.17 -16.16
CA GLY A 491 -18.59 11.14 -17.09
C GLY A 491 -18.49 12.58 -16.61
N TRP A 492 -19.18 13.48 -17.30
CA TRP A 492 -19.03 14.91 -17.10
C TRP A 492 -20.35 15.66 -17.31
N LYS A 493 -20.27 16.94 -17.66
CA LYS A 493 -21.38 17.88 -17.63
C LYS A 493 -22.25 17.83 -18.88
N ILE A 494 -23.55 17.99 -18.68
CA ILE A 494 -24.52 18.38 -19.69
C ILE A 494 -25.09 19.74 -19.28
N HIS A 495 -24.90 20.75 -20.13
CA HIS A 495 -25.54 22.04 -20.03
C HIS A 495 -26.91 21.97 -20.70
N VAL A 496 -27.94 22.40 -19.99
CA VAL A 496 -29.33 22.42 -20.47
C VAL A 496 -29.74 23.86 -20.73
N VAL A 497 -30.20 24.15 -21.94
CA VAL A 497 -30.60 25.49 -22.37
C VAL A 497 -32.04 25.49 -22.89
N ASP A 498 -32.66 26.66 -22.92
CA ASP A 498 -33.98 26.82 -23.51
C ASP A 498 -33.91 26.73 -25.05
N ALA A 499 -35.00 26.24 -25.67
CA ALA A 499 -35.09 26.09 -27.13
C ALA A 499 -34.79 27.41 -27.86
N GLY A 500 -33.82 27.39 -28.78
CA GLY A 500 -33.38 28.57 -29.54
C GLY A 500 -32.51 29.56 -28.76
N GLY A 501 -32.15 29.26 -27.50
CA GLY A 501 -31.16 29.99 -26.74
C GLY A 501 -29.77 29.78 -27.31
N LYS A 502 -29.29 30.70 -28.16
CA LYS A 502 -27.86 30.77 -28.48
C LYS A 502 -27.09 30.90 -27.17
N GLY A 503 -26.29 29.89 -26.83
CA GLY A 503 -25.46 29.88 -25.63
C GLY A 503 -24.66 31.18 -25.52
N TYR A 504 -25.15 32.11 -24.70
CA TYR A 504 -24.34 33.22 -24.23
C TYR A 504 -23.40 32.65 -23.18
N LEU A 505 -22.30 32.05 -23.65
CA LEU A 505 -21.06 32.05 -22.90
C LEU A 505 -20.67 33.51 -22.69
N ASN A 506 -21.23 34.13 -21.65
CA ASN A 506 -20.69 35.33 -21.04
C ASN A 506 -19.35 34.92 -20.42
N ILE A 507 -18.32 34.83 -21.27
CA ILE A 507 -16.93 34.99 -20.82
C ILE A 507 -16.81 36.46 -20.41
N ARG A 508 -17.29 36.78 -19.21
CA ARG A 508 -16.78 37.92 -18.46
C ARG A 508 -15.61 37.38 -17.66
N TYR A 509 -14.39 37.61 -18.16
CA TYR A 509 -13.29 37.84 -17.23
C TYR A 509 -13.58 39.20 -16.59
N PRO A 510 -13.85 39.31 -15.28
CA PRO A 510 -13.56 40.56 -14.60
C PRO A 510 -12.05 40.62 -14.47
N GLU A 511 -11.46 41.56 -15.22
CA GLU A 511 -10.16 42.11 -14.88
C GLU A 511 -10.12 42.52 -13.40
N MET A 512 -8.99 42.21 -12.76
CA MET A 512 -8.36 42.93 -11.64
C MET A 512 -9.17 43.13 -10.35
N CYS A 513 -8.78 42.39 -9.32
CA CYS A 513 -8.01 42.90 -8.18
C CYS A 513 -7.14 41.79 -7.59
#